data_AF-A0A8K2AW53-F1
#
_entry.id   AF-A0A8K2AW53-F1
#
_cell.length_a   1.000
_cell.length_b   1.000
_cell.length_c   1.000
_cell.angle_alpha   90.00
_cell.angle_beta   90.00
_cell.angle_gamma   90.00
#
_symmetry.space_group_name_H-M   'P 1'
#
loop_
_entity.id
_entity.type
_entity.pdbx_description
1 polymer ?
#
loop_
_entity_poly.entity_id
_entity_poly.type
_entity_poly.pdbx_seq_one_letter_code
_entity_poly.pdbx_strand_id
1 'polypeptide(L)'
;WCQLQWYRNSIWKCRCAVIGLRYSMTGEMTEKQNVCLPLLARKLENADYARLSKQVEEANRQLRNMRGDDLQELTIEELQQLERTLETGLHRVLHRKGEQIIEQINDLRKKGLQMMEENVWLRQQVAEMSKMGKQAVAESENVLHEDGQSSDSITNISHSRNPRENDDSSDTSLRLGLSCAGWK
;
A
#
# COMPACT_ATOMS: atom_id res chain seq x y z
N TRP A 1 27.91 -63.13 -63.14
CA TRP A 1 27.27 -63.35 -61.83
C TRP A 1 28.21 -63.01 -60.66
N CYS A 2 29.39 -63.62 -60.51
CA CYS A 2 30.33 -63.30 -59.42
C CYS A 2 30.77 -61.83 -59.35
N GLN A 3 30.98 -61.18 -60.49
CA GLN A 3 31.47 -59.79 -60.56
C GLN A 3 30.44 -58.76 -60.06
N LEU A 4 29.16 -58.97 -60.37
CA LEU A 4 28.05 -58.16 -59.84
C LEU A 4 27.86 -58.36 -58.33
N GLN A 5 28.04 -59.58 -57.84
CA GLN A 5 27.92 -59.88 -56.41
C GLN A 5 29.08 -59.26 -55.61
N TRP A 6 30.29 -59.26 -56.17
CA TRP A 6 31.45 -58.59 -55.58
C TRP A 6 31.25 -57.07 -55.52
N TYR A 7 30.77 -56.47 -56.62
CA TYR A 7 30.50 -55.02 -56.67
C TYR A 7 29.44 -54.59 -55.66
N ARG A 8 28.36 -55.36 -55.50
CA ARG A 8 27.31 -55.09 -54.49
C ARG A 8 27.85 -55.19 -53.07
N ASN A 9 28.73 -56.15 -52.78
CA ASN A 9 29.33 -56.32 -51.46
C ASN A 9 30.32 -55.19 -51.13
N SER A 10 31.15 -54.79 -52.09
CA SER A 10 32.08 -53.66 -51.93
C SER A 10 31.34 -52.34 -51.73
N ILE A 11 30.26 -52.09 -52.48
CA ILE A 11 29.41 -50.90 -52.30
C ILE A 11 28.72 -50.94 -50.94
N TRP A 12 28.22 -52.10 -50.50
CA TRP A 12 27.58 -52.24 -49.19
C TRP A 12 28.56 -51.95 -48.04
N LYS A 13 29.78 -52.48 -48.11
CA LYS A 13 30.85 -52.17 -47.14
C LYS A 13 31.20 -50.68 -47.11
N CYS A 14 31.32 -50.04 -48.27
CA CYS A 14 31.58 -48.60 -48.35
C CYS A 14 30.43 -47.78 -47.77
N ARG A 15 29.18 -48.15 -48.06
CA ARG A 15 28.00 -47.46 -47.49
C ARG A 15 27.91 -47.64 -45.98
N CYS A 16 28.14 -48.85 -45.45
CA CYS A 16 28.17 -49.09 -44.01
C CYS A 16 29.30 -48.32 -43.31
N ALA A 17 30.48 -48.22 -43.93
CA ALA A 17 31.60 -47.44 -43.39
C ALA A 17 31.28 -45.92 -43.35
N VAL A 18 30.70 -45.37 -44.43
CA VAL A 18 30.30 -43.94 -44.46
C VAL A 18 29.19 -43.66 -43.45
N ILE A 19 28.21 -44.55 -43.33
CA ILE A 19 27.13 -44.42 -42.34
C ILE A 19 27.70 -44.51 -40.92
N GLY A 20 28.59 -45.45 -40.64
CA GLY A 20 29.26 -45.58 -39.33
C GLY A 20 30.12 -44.38 -38.97
N LEU A 21 30.91 -43.85 -39.92
CA LEU A 21 31.69 -42.62 -39.72
C LEU A 21 30.78 -41.42 -39.49
N ARG A 22 29.63 -41.35 -40.19
CA ARG A 22 28.63 -40.29 -39.98
C ARG A 22 28.00 -40.38 -38.59
N TYR A 23 27.60 -41.57 -38.14
CA TYR A 23 27.07 -41.80 -36.79
C TYR A 23 28.10 -41.48 -35.69
N SER A 24 29.37 -41.85 -35.88
CA SER A 24 30.48 -41.53 -34.95
C SER A 24 30.75 -40.03 -34.87
N MET A 25 30.85 -39.33 -36.01
CA MET A 25 31.03 -37.88 -36.05
C MET A 25 29.84 -37.12 -35.45
N THR A 26 28.60 -37.59 -35.69
CA THR A 26 27.42 -36.97 -35.08
C THR A 26 27.31 -37.26 -33.59
N GLY A 27 27.76 -38.42 -33.11
CA GLY A 27 27.79 -38.76 -31.68
C GLY A 27 28.78 -37.90 -30.88
N GLU A 28 29.98 -37.68 -31.41
CA GLU A 28 30.97 -36.79 -30.77
C GLU A 28 30.54 -35.31 -30.79
N MET A 29 29.82 -34.88 -31.83
CA MET A 29 29.28 -33.52 -31.90
C MET A 29 28.15 -33.30 -30.90
N THR A 30 27.24 -34.25 -30.72
CA THR A 30 26.12 -34.11 -29.77
C THR A 30 26.56 -34.19 -28.31
N GLU A 31 27.57 -35.01 -27.99
CA GLU A 31 28.09 -35.14 -26.63
C GLU A 31 28.82 -33.87 -26.15
N LYS A 32 29.64 -33.25 -27.02
CA LYS A 32 30.29 -31.96 -26.72
C LYS A 32 29.29 -30.79 -26.68
N GLN A 33 28.24 -30.82 -27.50
CA GLN A 33 27.19 -29.80 -27.47
C GLN A 33 26.32 -29.90 -26.19
N ASN A 34 25.96 -31.11 -25.76
CA ASN A 34 25.09 -31.37 -24.59
C ASN A 34 25.73 -31.03 -23.24
N VAL A 35 27.06 -31.10 -23.10
CA VAL A 35 27.75 -30.71 -21.87
C VAL A 35 27.96 -29.18 -21.81
N CYS A 36 28.08 -28.53 -22.97
CA CYS A 36 28.39 -27.09 -23.05
C CYS A 36 27.14 -26.22 -22.82
N LEU A 37 25.96 -26.62 -23.32
CA LEU A 37 24.70 -25.87 -23.17
C LEU A 37 24.27 -25.65 -21.70
N PRO A 38 24.22 -26.67 -20.83
CA PRO A 38 23.84 -26.50 -19.42
C PRO A 38 24.88 -25.72 -18.60
N LEU A 39 26.18 -25.87 -18.90
CA LEU A 39 27.25 -25.13 -18.24
C LEU A 39 27.23 -23.64 -18.60
N LEU A 40 26.93 -23.31 -19.85
CA LEU A 40 26.76 -21.92 -20.31
C LEU A 40 25.51 -21.28 -19.68
N ALA A 41 24.39 -22.00 -19.63
CA ALA A 41 23.17 -21.55 -18.96
C ALA A 41 23.43 -21.28 -17.47
N ARG A 42 24.09 -22.20 -16.76
CA ARG A 42 24.47 -22.01 -15.35
C ARG A 42 25.44 -20.85 -15.14
N LYS A 43 26.40 -20.65 -16.05
CA LYS A 43 27.33 -19.51 -15.99
C LYS A 43 26.61 -18.19 -16.21
N LEU A 44 25.66 -18.14 -17.15
CA LEU A 44 24.83 -16.96 -17.40
C LEU A 44 23.94 -16.65 -16.20
N GLU A 45 23.26 -17.66 -15.66
CA GLU A 45 22.43 -17.53 -14.45
C GLU A 45 23.24 -17.02 -13.24
N ASN A 46 24.45 -17.56 -13.03
CA ASN A 46 25.35 -17.08 -11.99
C ASN A 46 25.79 -15.62 -12.22
N ALA A 47 26.03 -15.24 -13.48
CA ALA A 47 26.40 -13.86 -13.82
C ALA A 47 25.22 -12.90 -13.63
N ASP A 48 24.01 -13.31 -14.00
CA ASP A 48 22.78 -12.56 -13.77
C ASP A 48 22.49 -12.39 -12.27
N TYR A 49 22.67 -13.45 -11.48
CA TYR A 49 22.56 -13.40 -10.03
C TYR A 49 23.58 -12.44 -9.41
N ALA A 50 24.86 -12.53 -9.83
CA ALA A 50 25.91 -11.62 -9.34
C ALA A 50 25.60 -10.16 -9.70
N ARG A 51 25.10 -9.90 -10.91
CA ARG A 51 24.66 -8.56 -11.33
C ARG A 51 23.52 -8.05 -10.44
N LEU A 52 22.50 -8.88 -10.22
CA LEU A 52 21.33 -8.49 -9.43
C LEU A 52 21.72 -8.26 -7.96
N SER A 53 22.53 -9.14 -7.38
CA SER A 53 23.07 -8.98 -6.03
C SER A 53 23.84 -7.66 -5.89
N LYS A 54 24.70 -7.33 -6.86
CA LYS A 54 25.40 -6.02 -6.87
C LYS A 54 24.44 -4.83 -6.93
N GLN A 55 23.36 -4.92 -7.72
CA GLN A 55 22.34 -3.86 -7.78
C GLN A 55 21.59 -3.69 -6.45
N VAL A 56 21.31 -4.79 -5.75
CA VAL A 56 20.68 -4.76 -4.43
C VAL A 56 21.61 -4.13 -3.40
N GLU A 57 22.89 -4.51 -3.38
CA GLU A 57 23.86 -3.89 -2.47
C GLU A 57 24.06 -2.40 -2.75
N GLU A 58 24.08 -2.00 -4.02
CA GLU A 58 24.12 -0.60 -4.43
C GLU A 58 22.89 0.16 -3.94
N ALA A 59 21.69 -0.37 -4.18
CA ALA A 59 20.44 0.25 -3.74
C ALA A 59 20.35 0.35 -2.21
N ASN A 60 20.80 -0.68 -1.49
CA ASN A 60 20.87 -0.66 -0.03
C ASN A 60 21.85 0.40 0.47
N ARG A 61 23.02 0.54 -0.17
CA ARG A 61 23.98 1.61 0.16
C ARG A 61 23.35 2.98 -0.08
N GLN A 62 22.68 3.18 -1.21
CA GLN A 62 21.97 4.43 -1.49
C GLN A 62 20.89 4.73 -0.44
N LEU A 63 20.13 3.73 0.00
CA LEU A 63 19.13 3.89 1.07
C LEU A 63 19.75 4.29 2.40
N ARG A 64 20.90 3.71 2.77
CA ARG A 64 21.66 4.11 3.96
C ARG A 64 22.14 5.55 3.86
N ASN A 65 22.73 5.93 2.72
CA ASN A 65 23.17 7.30 2.47
C ASN A 65 22.00 8.29 2.55
N MET A 66 20.85 7.99 1.95
CA MET A 66 19.65 8.83 2.06
C MET A 66 19.11 8.97 3.50
N ARG A 67 19.46 8.05 4.41
CA ARG A 67 19.13 8.15 5.84
C ARG A 67 20.18 8.92 6.65
N GLY A 68 21.31 9.25 6.04
CA GLY A 68 22.44 9.93 6.68
C GLY A 68 23.50 8.98 7.24
N ASP A 69 23.45 7.70 6.88
CA ASP A 69 24.48 6.72 7.25
C ASP A 69 25.60 6.67 6.18
N ASP A 70 26.78 6.14 6.53
CA ASP A 70 27.93 5.88 5.62
C ASP A 70 28.40 7.09 4.77
N LEU A 71 28.13 8.33 5.20
CA LEU A 71 28.43 9.54 4.43
C LEU A 71 29.93 9.80 4.23
N GLN A 72 30.78 9.28 5.11
CA GLN A 72 32.24 9.43 5.02
C GLN A 72 32.85 8.80 3.76
N GLU A 73 32.14 7.89 3.10
CA GLU A 73 32.60 7.22 1.88
C GLU A 73 32.29 8.04 0.61
N LEU A 74 31.50 9.12 0.73
CA LEU A 74 31.08 9.96 -0.38
C LEU A 74 32.03 11.13 -0.62
N THR A 75 32.21 11.46 -1.89
CA THR A 75 32.85 12.72 -2.31
C THR A 75 31.93 13.92 -2.06
N ILE A 76 32.50 15.12 -2.10
CA ILE A 76 31.74 16.37 -1.90
C ILE A 76 30.65 16.51 -2.97
N GLU A 77 30.97 16.18 -4.22
CA GLU A 77 30.04 16.23 -5.35
C GLU A 77 28.87 15.27 -5.17
N GLU A 78 29.14 14.04 -4.71
CA GLU A 78 28.11 13.03 -4.42
C GLU A 78 27.24 13.44 -3.24
N LEU A 79 27.84 14.02 -2.19
CA LEU A 79 27.11 14.53 -1.03
C LEU A 79 26.16 15.68 -1.41
N GLN A 80 26.64 16.62 -2.24
CA GLN A 80 25.79 17.69 -2.78
C GLN A 80 24.65 17.13 -3.66
N GLN A 81 24.91 16.07 -4.43
CA GLN A 81 23.87 15.44 -5.23
C GLN A 81 22.83 14.73 -4.35
N LEU A 82 23.26 14.10 -3.27
CA LEU A 82 22.40 13.48 -2.28
C LEU A 82 21.51 14.54 -1.61
N GLU A 83 22.09 15.66 -1.16
CA GLU A 83 21.38 16.78 -0.56
C GLU A 83 20.29 17.33 -1.50
N ARG A 84 20.63 17.67 -2.74
CA ARG A 84 19.65 18.14 -3.75
C ARG A 84 18.49 17.14 -3.96
N THR A 85 18.80 15.85 -3.93
CA THR A 85 17.80 14.79 -4.10
C THR A 85 16.85 14.74 -2.91
N LEU A 86 17.38 14.81 -1.68
CA LEU A 86 16.60 14.85 -0.44
C LEU A 86 15.74 16.12 -0.36
N GLU A 87 16.31 17.29 -0.66
CA GLU A 87 15.58 18.57 -0.70
C GLU A 87 14.42 18.53 -1.68
N THR A 88 14.65 18.02 -2.90
CA THR A 88 13.61 17.89 -3.92
C THR A 88 12.50 16.92 -3.45
N GLY A 89 12.88 15.80 -2.85
CA GLY A 89 11.94 14.82 -2.29
C GLY A 89 11.10 15.42 -1.16
N LEU A 90 11.74 16.14 -0.25
CA LEU A 90 11.08 16.81 0.87
C LEU A 90 10.11 17.89 0.38
N HIS A 91 10.53 18.72 -0.58
CA HIS A 91 9.68 19.74 -1.17
C HIS A 91 8.41 19.13 -1.78
N ARG A 92 8.53 18.01 -2.51
CA ARG A 92 7.37 17.28 -3.06
C ARG A 92 6.43 16.77 -1.98
N VAL A 93 6.96 16.21 -0.88
CA VAL A 93 6.15 15.71 0.24
C VAL A 93 5.42 16.86 0.93
N LEU A 94 6.11 17.96 1.21
CA LEU A 94 5.53 19.14 1.83
C LEU A 94 4.44 19.76 0.96
N HIS A 95 4.70 19.90 -0.35
CA HIS A 95 3.72 20.41 -1.30
C HIS A 95 2.44 19.56 -1.29
N ARG A 96 2.57 18.23 -1.48
CA ARG A 96 1.43 17.32 -1.51
C ARG A 96 0.65 17.34 -0.20
N LYS A 97 1.34 17.32 0.94
CA LYS A 97 0.68 17.41 2.26
C LYS A 97 -0.01 18.77 2.44
N GLY A 98 0.59 19.85 1.99
CA GLY A 98 0.01 21.19 2.02
C GLY A 98 -1.28 21.28 1.21
N GLU A 99 -1.26 20.78 -0.03
CA GLU A 99 -2.46 20.70 -0.88
C GLU A 99 -3.58 19.89 -0.22
N GLN A 100 -3.27 18.72 0.34
CA GLN A 100 -4.24 17.89 1.05
C GLN A 100 -4.85 18.60 2.26
N ILE A 101 -4.04 19.31 3.05
CA ILE A 101 -4.53 20.07 4.21
C ILE A 101 -5.45 21.21 3.75
N ILE A 102 -5.08 21.93 2.69
CA ILE A 102 -5.90 23.02 2.14
C ILE A 102 -7.25 22.47 1.63
N GLU A 103 -7.24 21.34 0.93
CA GLU A 103 -8.44 20.67 0.47
C GLU A 103 -9.35 20.29 1.66
N GLN A 104 -8.81 19.67 2.70
CA GLN A 104 -9.56 19.32 3.90
C GLN A 104 -10.14 20.55 4.62
N ILE A 105 -9.40 21.66 4.70
CA ILE A 105 -9.89 22.91 5.27
C ILE A 105 -11.09 23.43 4.45
N ASN A 106 -11.01 23.39 3.13
CA ASN A 106 -12.09 23.86 2.26
C ASN A 106 -13.35 23.00 2.38
N ASP A 107 -13.18 21.68 2.44
CA ASP A 107 -14.28 20.74 2.64
C ASP A 107 -14.98 20.97 3.98
N LEU A 108 -14.22 21.14 5.07
CA LEU A 108 -14.76 21.44 6.38
C LEU A 108 -15.48 22.79 6.42
N ARG A 109 -14.92 23.82 5.78
CA ARG A 109 -15.58 25.13 5.66
C ARG A 109 -16.91 25.03 4.91
N LYS A 110 -16.95 24.29 3.80
CA LYS A 110 -18.18 24.08 3.03
C LYS A 110 -19.25 23.36 3.86
N LYS A 111 -18.88 22.30 4.56
CA LYS A 111 -19.79 21.58 5.47
C LYS A 111 -20.30 22.48 6.60
N GLY A 112 -19.42 23.32 7.17
CA GLY A 112 -19.79 24.29 8.19
C GLY A 112 -20.83 25.30 7.71
N LEU A 113 -20.67 25.81 6.47
CA LEU A 113 -21.65 26.71 5.86
C LEU A 113 -23.00 26.02 5.62
N GLN A 114 -22.98 24.82 5.03
CA GLN A 114 -24.21 24.05 4.80
C GLN A 114 -24.99 23.77 6.09
N MET A 115 -24.29 23.35 7.14
CA MET A 115 -24.91 23.10 8.44
C MET A 115 -25.47 24.38 9.07
N MET A 116 -24.81 25.52 8.88
CA MET A 116 -25.31 26.81 9.36
C MET A 116 -26.60 27.22 8.62
N GLU A 117 -26.62 27.08 7.29
CA GLU A 117 -27.80 27.36 6.46
C GLU A 117 -28.99 26.47 6.85
N GLU A 118 -28.76 25.16 6.98
CA GLU A 118 -29.77 24.20 7.44
C GLU A 118 -30.28 24.54 8.84
N ASN A 119 -29.38 24.91 9.76
CA ASN A 119 -29.77 25.27 11.13
C ASN A 119 -30.65 26.54 11.17
N VAL A 120 -30.32 27.55 10.36
CA VAL A 120 -31.12 28.77 10.21
C VAL A 120 -32.50 28.43 9.64
N TRP A 121 -32.56 27.61 8.59
CA TRP A 121 -33.81 27.19 7.97
C TRP A 121 -34.71 26.40 8.94
N LEU A 122 -34.14 25.46 9.70
CA LEU A 122 -34.88 24.71 10.72
C LEU A 122 -35.40 25.60 11.85
N ARG A 123 -34.60 26.56 12.33
CA ARG A 123 -35.04 27.53 13.35
C ARG A 123 -36.21 28.37 12.85
N GLN A 124 -36.19 28.78 11.58
CA GLN A 124 -37.29 29.51 10.97
C GLN A 124 -38.56 28.66 10.91
N GLN A 125 -38.47 27.41 10.46
CA GLN A 125 -39.62 26.50 10.42
C GLN A 125 -40.22 26.25 11.82
N VAL A 126 -39.38 26.01 12.84
CA VAL A 126 -39.84 25.82 14.22
C VAL A 126 -40.56 27.08 14.72
N ALA A 127 -40.02 28.27 14.43
CA ALA A 127 -40.66 29.53 14.80
C ALA A 127 -42.03 29.69 14.12
N GLU A 128 -42.17 29.32 12.84
CA GLU A 128 -43.44 29.37 12.11
C GLU A 128 -44.47 28.37 12.66
N MET A 129 -44.07 27.12 12.91
CA MET A 129 -44.95 26.11 13.52
C MET A 129 -45.42 26.53 14.92
N SER A 130 -44.54 27.15 15.71
CA SER A 130 -44.90 27.65 17.04
C SER A 130 -45.92 28.80 17.01
N LYS A 131 -45.94 29.60 15.93
CA LYS A 131 -46.94 30.65 15.71
C LYS A 131 -48.29 30.04 15.31
N MET A 132 -48.30 29.03 14.44
CA MET A 132 -49.51 28.31 14.04
C MET A 132 -50.15 27.54 15.21
N GLY A 133 -49.34 26.91 16.06
CA GLY A 133 -49.81 26.21 17.27
C GLY A 133 -50.42 27.15 18.33
N LYS A 134 -50.02 28.43 18.35
CA LYS A 134 -50.61 29.45 19.23
C LYS A 134 -51.93 30.03 18.69
N GLN A 135 -52.18 29.95 17.37
CA GLN A 135 -53.46 30.35 16.77
C GLN A 135 -54.57 29.32 16.95
N ALA A 136 -54.26 28.04 17.11
CA ALA A 136 -55.24 26.98 17.38
C ALA A 136 -55.70 26.91 18.86
N VAL A 137 -55.05 27.63 19.78
CA VAL A 137 -55.33 27.61 21.23
C VAL A 137 -55.84 28.98 21.73
N ALA A 138 -56.11 29.92 20.83
CA ALA A 138 -56.66 31.24 21.17
C ALA A 138 -58.21 31.28 21.23
N GLU A 139 -58.88 30.14 21.09
CA GLU A 139 -60.35 30.03 21.20
C GLU A 139 -60.74 29.00 22.28
N SER A 140 -60.19 29.16 23.48
CA SER A 140 -60.81 28.64 24.70
C SER A 140 -60.24 29.38 25.90
N GLU A 141 -60.81 30.55 26.20
CA GLU A 141 -60.71 31.12 27.54
C GLU A 141 -61.44 30.18 28.52
N ASN A 142 -60.72 29.63 29.49
CA ASN A 142 -60.97 29.90 30.91
C ASN A 142 -60.14 29.01 31.85
N VAL A 143 -59.49 29.69 32.81
CA VAL A 143 -59.57 29.40 34.25
C VAL A 143 -58.51 28.47 34.88
N LEU A 144 -57.79 29.12 35.81
CA LEU A 144 -57.25 28.68 37.10
C LEU A 144 -55.79 28.28 37.26
N HIS A 145 -55.22 28.95 38.26
CA HIS A 145 -53.94 28.86 38.92
C HIS A 145 -54.01 27.80 40.05
N GLU A 146 -52.82 27.35 40.48
CA GLU A 146 -52.45 26.67 41.75
C GLU A 146 -52.69 25.15 41.92
N ASP A 147 -51.55 24.45 42.10
CA ASP A 147 -51.20 23.42 43.08
C ASP A 147 -52.06 22.16 43.33
N GLY A 148 -51.39 20.99 43.32
CA GLY A 148 -51.98 19.73 43.77
C GLY A 148 -51.10 18.47 43.71
N GLN A 149 -50.10 18.39 44.59
CA GLN A 149 -49.68 17.20 45.37
C GLN A 149 -49.19 15.89 44.68
N SER A 150 -47.86 15.66 44.82
CA SER A 150 -47.20 14.51 45.48
C SER A 150 -47.84 13.11 45.47
N SER A 151 -47.07 12.09 45.05
CA SER A 151 -46.56 11.00 45.93
C SER A 151 -45.66 9.97 45.20
N ASP A 152 -44.63 9.50 45.92
CA ASP A 152 -43.58 8.54 45.57
C ASP A 152 -44.07 7.10 45.26
N SER A 153 -43.24 6.27 44.59
CA SER A 153 -42.66 5.05 45.20
C SER A 153 -41.88 4.08 44.26
N ILE A 154 -40.75 3.62 44.82
CA ILE A 154 -40.05 2.31 44.75
C ILE A 154 -39.37 1.85 43.44
N THR A 155 -38.04 2.01 43.46
CA THR A 155 -37.03 1.19 42.77
C THR A 155 -36.97 -0.25 43.32
N ASN A 156 -37.07 -1.27 42.46
CA ASN A 156 -36.67 -2.65 42.80
C ASN A 156 -35.94 -3.37 41.63
N ILE A 157 -34.61 -3.45 41.78
CA ILE A 157 -33.69 -4.59 41.59
C ILE A 157 -33.92 -5.58 40.42
N SER A 158 -33.05 -5.41 39.41
CA SER A 158 -32.08 -6.38 38.84
C SER A 158 -32.49 -7.77 38.35
N HIS A 159 -32.15 -8.04 37.08
CA HIS A 159 -31.23 -9.09 36.60
C HIS A 159 -31.71 -9.74 35.29
N SER A 160 -31.05 -9.39 34.18
CA SER A 160 -30.83 -10.33 33.08
C SER A 160 -29.48 -10.00 32.43
N ARG A 161 -28.61 -11.00 32.51
CA ARG A 161 -27.20 -11.03 32.14
C ARG A 161 -27.10 -11.32 30.63
N ASN A 162 -26.50 -10.38 29.87
CA ASN A 162 -25.67 -10.41 28.63
C ASN A 162 -25.76 -11.59 27.61
N PRO A 163 -25.29 -11.46 26.34
CA PRO A 163 -24.43 -10.40 25.74
C PRO A 163 -24.82 -10.00 24.29
N ARG A 164 -24.75 -8.72 23.90
CA ARG A 164 -24.42 -8.33 22.51
C ARG A 164 -23.61 -7.03 22.46
N GLU A 165 -22.36 -7.23 22.08
CA GLU A 165 -21.39 -6.34 21.44
C GLU A 165 -22.00 -5.09 20.81
N ASN A 166 -21.55 -3.92 21.29
CA ASN A 166 -21.20 -2.73 20.52
C ASN A 166 -20.72 -1.67 21.51
N ASP A 167 -19.49 -1.85 21.98
CA ASP A 167 -18.78 -0.82 22.76
C ASP A 167 -18.15 0.15 21.76
N ASP A 168 -18.89 1.23 21.48
CA ASP A 168 -18.51 2.35 20.63
C ASP A 168 -17.49 3.24 21.35
N SER A 169 -16.35 2.64 21.71
CA SER A 169 -15.23 3.32 22.35
C SER A 169 -14.44 4.09 21.29
N SER A 170 -14.93 5.28 20.95
CA SER A 170 -14.18 6.26 20.17
C SER A 170 -13.11 6.89 21.06
N ASP A 171 -11.96 6.23 21.15
CA ASP A 171 -10.75 6.73 21.81
C ASP A 171 -10.14 7.88 20.96
N THR A 172 -10.58 9.11 21.23
CA THR A 172 -10.00 10.34 20.65
C THR A 172 -8.89 10.87 21.54
N SER A 173 -7.94 10.00 21.92
CA SER A 173 -6.75 10.43 22.66
C SER A 173 -5.58 10.72 21.69
N LEU A 174 -5.34 12.02 21.45
CA LEU A 174 -4.12 12.49 20.76
C LEU A 174 -2.93 12.38 21.72
N ARG A 175 -2.17 11.28 21.64
CA ARG A 175 -0.85 11.18 22.29
C ARG A 175 0.14 12.10 21.55
N LEU A 176 0.29 13.32 22.05
CA LEU A 176 1.40 14.19 21.68
C LEU A 176 2.70 13.54 22.14
N GLY A 177 3.49 13.08 21.18
CA GLY A 177 4.79 12.49 21.43
C GLY A 177 5.73 13.50 22.08
N LEU A 178 6.07 13.26 23.33
CA LEU A 178 7.26 13.82 23.97
C LEU A 178 7.97 12.69 24.72
N SER A 179 8.99 12.15 24.06
CA SER A 179 10.16 11.57 24.72
C SER A 179 11.39 12.14 24.03
N CYS A 180 11.62 13.43 24.20
CA CYS A 180 12.97 13.96 24.10
C CYS A 180 13.63 13.70 25.46
N ALA A 181 14.34 12.58 25.57
CA ALA A 181 15.18 12.27 26.72
C ALA A 181 16.45 11.58 26.24
N GLY A 182 17.58 12.24 26.47
CA GLY A 182 18.90 11.59 26.48
C GLY A 182 19.81 11.87 25.29
N TRP A 183 20.20 13.12 25.10
CA TRP A 183 21.52 13.41 24.55
C TRP A 183 22.42 13.69 25.75
N LYS A 184 23.28 12.73 26.07
CA LYS A 184 24.42 12.87 26.99
C LYS A 184 25.65 12.42 26.22
#